data_AF-A0A1F8QPN5-F1
#
_entry.id   AF-A0A1F8QPN5-F1
#
_cell.length_a   1.000
_cell.length_b   1.000
_cell.length_c   1.000
_cell.angle_alpha   90.00
_cell.angle_beta   90.00
_cell.angle_gamma   90.00
#
_symmetry.space_group_name_H-M   'P 1'
#
loop_
_entity.id
_entity.type
_entity.pdbx_description
1 polymer ?
#
loop_
_entity_poly.entity_id
_entity_poly.type
_entity_poly.pdbx_seq_one_letter_code
_entity_poly.pdbx_strand_id
1 'polypeptide(L)'
;MIIIKQYSSITTLLLFVIVAIVFNLMACSRPATKSSEILIGLSPEVLPQLIHQEGPDPENTGISALDDLNARWNVQSMVPLFPDLTAGDETADQYNLSGVYKLIVVLPADTDLTAVVRDYDASPNIGYAEINTEYEIK
;
A
#
# COMPACT_ATOMS: atom_id res chain seq x y z
N MET A 1 23.91 2.82 -67.38
CA MET A 1 24.43 2.42 -66.06
C MET A 1 23.83 3.32 -64.98
N ILE A 2 22.56 3.10 -64.60
CA ILE A 2 21.84 3.89 -63.58
C ILE A 2 20.81 2.97 -62.89
N ILE A 3 21.25 1.91 -62.18
CA ILE A 3 20.33 1.07 -61.38
C ILE A 3 21.01 0.57 -60.10
N ILE A 4 21.81 1.41 -59.43
CA ILE A 4 22.49 0.99 -58.17
C ILE A 4 22.25 1.98 -57.03
N LYS A 5 21.95 3.27 -57.30
CA LYS A 5 21.77 4.27 -56.23
C LYS A 5 20.43 4.23 -55.50
N GLN A 6 19.40 3.56 -56.03
CA GLN A 6 18.03 3.68 -55.51
C GLN A 6 17.69 2.63 -54.42
N TYR A 7 18.44 1.52 -54.33
CA TYR A 7 18.20 0.46 -53.36
C TYR A 7 18.73 0.78 -51.94
N SER A 8 19.77 1.62 -51.83
CA SER A 8 20.40 1.95 -50.54
C SER A 8 19.51 2.82 -49.63
N SER A 9 18.73 3.73 -50.21
CA SER A 9 17.80 4.58 -49.43
C SER A 9 16.59 3.80 -48.89
N ILE A 10 16.13 2.77 -49.60
CA ILE A 10 14.94 2.00 -49.21
C ILE A 10 15.27 1.07 -48.04
N THR A 11 16.42 0.40 -48.05
CA THR A 11 16.86 -0.46 -46.94
C THR A 11 17.11 0.32 -45.66
N THR A 12 17.62 1.55 -45.77
CA THR A 12 17.86 2.41 -44.61
C THR A 12 16.54 2.89 -43.99
N LEU A 13 15.54 3.23 -44.81
CA LEU A 13 14.21 3.63 -44.35
C LEU A 13 13.47 2.46 -43.67
N LEU A 14 13.57 1.25 -44.24
CA LEU A 14 12.91 0.06 -43.72
C LEU A 14 13.48 -0.37 -42.35
N LEU A 15 14.79 -0.23 -42.15
CA LEU A 15 15.46 -0.54 -40.89
C LEU A 15 15.02 0.42 -39.76
N PHE A 16 14.86 1.71 -40.06
CA PHE A 16 14.37 2.70 -39.10
C PHE A 16 12.92 2.44 -38.65
N VAL A 17 12.05 1.99 -39.57
CA VAL A 17 10.65 1.66 -39.24
C VAL A 17 10.59 0.44 -38.32
N ILE A 18 11.41 -0.59 -38.55
CA ILE A 18 11.44 -1.78 -37.69
C ILE A 18 11.96 -1.43 -36.30
N VAL A 19 13.01 -0.61 -36.18
CA VAL A 19 13.53 -0.15 -34.88
C VAL A 19 12.49 0.67 -34.11
N ALA A 20 11.73 1.55 -34.78
CA ALA A 20 10.66 2.31 -34.14
C ALA A 20 9.51 1.40 -33.66
N ILE A 21 9.15 0.36 -34.41
CA ILE A 21 8.10 -0.60 -34.00
C ILE A 21 8.55 -1.42 -32.78
N VAL A 22 9.82 -1.86 -32.76
CA VAL A 22 10.36 -2.65 -31.63
C VAL A 22 10.55 -1.78 -30.37
N PHE A 23 10.90 -0.49 -30.51
CA PHE A 23 10.99 0.43 -29.36
C PHE A 23 9.62 0.82 -28.78
N ASN A 24 8.55 0.89 -29.58
CA ASN A 24 7.20 1.21 -29.09
C ASN A 24 6.52 0.06 -28.32
N LEU A 25 6.98 -1.19 -28.50
CA LEU A 25 6.47 -2.35 -27.74
C LEU A 25 7.09 -2.46 -26.34
N MET A 26 8.10 -1.65 -26.02
CA MET A 26 8.59 -1.43 -24.65
C MET A 26 7.86 -0.29 -23.94
N ALA A 27 6.64 0.07 -24.38
CA ALA A 27 5.71 0.79 -23.53
C ALA A 27 5.36 -0.10 -22.33
N CYS A 28 6.20 0.01 -21.30
CA CYS A 28 6.11 -0.68 -20.03
C CYS A 28 4.71 -0.44 -19.46
N SER A 29 3.82 -1.41 -19.63
CA SER A 29 2.49 -1.40 -19.01
C SER A 29 2.73 -1.35 -17.51
N ARG A 30 2.49 -0.19 -16.88
CA ARG A 30 2.55 -0.09 -15.43
C ARG A 30 1.58 -1.12 -14.86
N PRO A 31 2.03 -2.01 -13.95
CA PRO A 31 1.14 -2.96 -13.32
C PRO A 31 0.02 -2.18 -12.63
N ALA A 32 -1.21 -2.63 -12.82
CA ALA A 32 -2.37 -2.01 -12.17
C ALA A 32 -2.18 -2.09 -10.66
N THR A 33 -2.37 -0.97 -9.96
CA THR A 33 -2.42 -0.92 -8.51
C THR A 33 -3.84 -0.70 -8.04
N LYS A 34 -4.15 -1.15 -6.83
CA LYS A 34 -5.41 -0.91 -6.13
C LYS A 34 -5.11 -0.27 -4.77
N SER A 35 -5.99 0.64 -4.37
CA SER A 35 -6.07 1.07 -2.97
C SER A 35 -6.97 0.09 -2.22
N SER A 36 -6.59 -0.29 -1.01
CA SER A 36 -7.39 -1.15 -0.14
C SER A 36 -7.30 -0.66 1.29
N GLU A 37 -8.31 -1.03 2.09
CA GLU A 37 -8.41 -0.62 3.48
C GLU A 37 -8.35 -1.85 4.39
N ILE A 38 -7.51 -1.77 5.42
CA ILE A 38 -7.47 -2.75 6.50
C ILE A 38 -7.64 -2.04 7.84
N LEU A 39 -8.19 -2.73 8.82
CA LEU A 39 -8.28 -2.26 10.19
C LEU A 39 -7.24 -3.00 11.02
N ILE A 40 -6.56 -2.26 11.89
CA ILE A 40 -5.66 -2.80 12.89
C ILE A 40 -6.04 -2.27 14.26
N GLY A 41 -5.97 -3.12 15.28
CA GLY A 41 -5.90 -2.70 16.67
C GLY A 41 -4.47 -2.83 17.16
N LEU A 42 -3.89 -1.76 17.67
CA LEU A 42 -2.61 -1.85 18.37
C LEU A 42 -2.80 -2.56 19.72
N SER A 43 -1.77 -3.27 20.17
CA SER A 43 -1.76 -3.81 21.52
C SER A 43 -1.72 -2.66 22.56
N PRO A 44 -2.44 -2.77 23.70
CA PRO A 44 -2.49 -1.70 24.69
C PRO A 44 -1.12 -1.24 25.21
N GLU A 45 -0.14 -2.14 25.29
CA GLU A 45 1.20 -1.82 25.80
C GLU A 45 2.03 -0.96 24.82
N VAL A 46 1.60 -0.93 23.56
CA VAL A 46 2.32 -0.26 22.46
C VAL A 46 1.74 1.11 22.18
N LEU A 47 0.46 1.35 22.46
CA LEU A 47 -0.21 2.64 22.26
C LEU A 47 0.55 3.85 22.81
N PRO A 48 1.12 3.82 24.04
CA PRO A 48 1.87 4.96 24.58
C PRO A 48 3.16 5.29 23.82
N GLN A 49 3.64 4.38 22.97
CA GLN A 49 4.86 4.54 22.17
C GLN A 49 4.58 5.21 20.83
N LEU A 50 3.31 5.23 20.40
CA LEU A 50 2.91 5.80 19.12
C LEU A 50 3.08 7.33 19.13
N ILE A 51 3.87 7.81 18.19
CA ILE A 51 4.08 9.24 17.97
C ILE A 51 2.86 9.79 17.20
N HIS A 52 2.30 10.90 17.71
CA HIS A 52 1.17 11.61 17.08
C HIS A 52 -0.10 10.75 16.93
N GLN A 53 -0.61 10.20 18.04
CA GLN A 53 -1.73 9.25 18.07
C GLN A 53 -2.99 9.65 17.26
N GLU A 54 -3.30 10.95 17.18
CA GLU A 54 -4.46 11.48 16.44
C GLU A 54 -4.28 11.51 14.91
N GLY A 55 -3.04 11.38 14.44
CA GLY A 55 -2.71 11.35 13.02
C GLY A 55 -1.30 10.79 12.83
N PRO A 56 -1.09 9.49 13.08
CA PRO A 56 0.23 8.90 13.00
C PRO A 56 0.75 8.95 11.57
N ASP A 57 2.03 9.26 11.42
CA ASP A 57 2.73 9.11 10.14
C ASP A 57 3.01 7.62 9.92
N PRO A 58 2.45 6.98 8.86
CA PRO A 58 2.69 5.57 8.62
C PRO A 58 4.17 5.24 8.34
N GLU A 59 4.98 6.22 7.92
CA GLU A 59 6.42 6.03 7.70
C GLU A 59 7.25 6.11 9.00
N ASN A 60 6.69 6.71 10.05
CA ASN A 60 7.36 6.89 11.33
C ASN A 60 6.35 7.00 12.48
N THR A 61 5.85 5.85 12.88
CA THR A 61 4.96 5.68 14.03
C THR A 61 5.72 5.75 15.36
N GLY A 62 7.05 5.60 15.33
CA GLY A 62 7.89 5.43 16.52
C GLY A 62 8.00 3.98 17.01
N ILE A 63 7.33 3.04 16.32
CA ILE A 63 7.32 1.61 16.63
C ILE A 63 7.96 0.88 15.44
N SER A 64 9.24 0.53 15.55
CA SER A 64 10.03 -0.02 14.44
C SER A 64 9.37 -1.20 13.72
N ALA A 65 8.73 -2.13 14.45
CA ALA A 65 8.05 -3.28 13.84
C ALA A 65 6.82 -2.87 13.01
N LEU A 66 6.11 -1.82 13.44
CA LEU A 66 4.98 -1.26 12.70
C LEU A 66 5.46 -0.47 11.49
N ASP A 67 6.54 0.31 11.63
CA ASP A 67 7.16 1.06 10.53
C ASP A 67 7.63 0.11 9.42
N ASP A 68 8.27 -1.01 9.80
CA ASP A 68 8.72 -2.04 8.85
C ASP A 68 7.55 -2.70 8.11
N LEU A 69 6.43 -2.96 8.80
CA LEU A 69 5.21 -3.50 8.19
C LEU A 69 4.55 -2.49 7.25
N ASN A 70 4.43 -1.24 7.68
CA ASN A 70 3.85 -0.16 6.89
C ASN A 70 4.65 0.08 5.61
N ALA A 71 5.98 0.08 5.70
CA ALA A 71 6.87 0.19 4.56
C ALA A 71 6.75 -1.02 3.62
N ARG A 72 6.73 -2.25 4.16
CA ARG A 72 6.57 -3.49 3.37
C ARG A 72 5.29 -3.49 2.55
N TRP A 73 4.19 -3.05 3.14
CA TRP A 73 2.87 -3.08 2.53
C TRP A 73 2.45 -1.75 1.89
N ASN A 74 3.37 -0.79 1.81
CA ASN A 74 3.17 0.51 1.17
C ASN A 74 1.92 1.23 1.69
N VAL A 75 1.80 1.30 3.02
CA VAL A 75 0.76 2.08 3.71
C VAL A 75 0.93 3.55 3.38
N GLN A 76 -0.12 4.16 2.84
CA GLN A 76 -0.15 5.59 2.48
C GLN A 76 -0.74 6.46 3.59
N SER A 77 -1.55 5.87 4.48
CA SER A 77 -2.22 6.60 5.54
C SER A 77 -2.60 5.67 6.69
N MET A 78 -2.50 6.18 7.92
CA MET A 78 -2.94 5.54 9.15
C MET A 78 -3.89 6.51 9.86
N VAL A 79 -5.17 6.14 9.97
CA VAL A 79 -6.24 7.04 10.45
C VAL A 79 -6.88 6.43 11.70
N PRO A 80 -6.95 7.14 12.84
CA PRO A 80 -7.69 6.65 14.00
C PRO A 80 -9.17 6.53 13.68
N LEU A 81 -9.80 5.39 14.00
CA LEU A 81 -11.24 5.22 13.80
C LEU A 81 -12.08 5.93 14.86
N PHE A 82 -11.52 6.11 16.06
CA PHE A 82 -12.19 6.77 17.18
C PHE A 82 -11.33 7.93 17.71
N PRO A 83 -11.18 9.02 16.92
CA PRO A 83 -10.29 10.13 17.28
C PRO A 83 -10.71 10.89 18.54
N ASP A 84 -11.99 10.79 18.92
CA ASP A 84 -12.53 11.45 20.11
C ASP A 84 -12.20 10.69 21.41
N LEU A 85 -11.70 9.44 21.30
CA LEU A 85 -11.30 8.65 22.46
C LEU A 85 -9.87 9.03 22.85
N THR A 86 -9.73 9.64 24.02
CA THR A 86 -8.43 9.99 24.59
C THR A 86 -7.77 8.76 25.22
N ALA A 87 -6.45 8.65 25.10
CA ALA A 87 -5.68 7.68 25.89
C ALA A 87 -5.97 7.87 27.38
N GLY A 88 -6.40 6.80 28.06
CA GLY A 88 -6.81 6.83 29.47
C GLY A 88 -8.31 6.96 29.71
N ASP A 89 -9.15 6.91 28.67
CA ASP A 89 -10.57 6.59 28.84
C ASP A 89 -10.69 5.11 29.21
N GLU A 90 -10.96 4.84 30.49
CA GLU A 90 -11.06 3.47 31.02
C GLU A 90 -12.08 2.59 30.27
N THR A 91 -13.14 3.19 29.71
CA THR A 91 -14.14 2.44 28.94
C THR A 91 -13.60 2.10 27.56
N ALA A 92 -12.98 3.07 26.87
CA ALA A 92 -12.34 2.84 25.59
C ALA A 92 -11.21 1.81 25.68
N ASP A 93 -10.40 1.90 26.74
CA ASP A 93 -9.30 0.98 27.02
C ASP A 93 -9.81 -0.43 27.35
N GLN A 94 -10.93 -0.56 28.07
CA GLN A 94 -11.58 -1.86 28.35
C GLN A 94 -11.99 -2.58 27.06
N TYR A 95 -12.41 -1.86 26.03
CA TYR A 95 -12.83 -2.42 24.74
C TYR A 95 -11.75 -2.30 23.65
N ASN A 96 -10.53 -1.86 24.01
CA ASN A 96 -9.40 -1.62 23.11
C ASN A 96 -9.72 -0.72 21.91
N LEU A 97 -10.58 0.29 22.12
CA LEU A 97 -11.06 1.20 21.07
C LEU A 97 -10.10 2.36 20.81
N SER A 98 -9.31 2.77 21.82
CA SER A 98 -8.32 3.86 21.74
C SER A 98 -7.14 3.57 20.79
N GLY A 99 -7.00 2.32 20.32
CA GLY A 99 -5.88 1.89 19.48
C GLY A 99 -6.29 1.32 18.13
N VAL A 100 -7.49 1.63 17.66
CA VAL A 100 -7.99 1.15 16.37
C VAL A 100 -7.68 2.15 15.26
N TYR A 101 -6.96 1.67 14.24
CA TYR A 101 -6.56 2.45 13.08
C TYR A 101 -7.02 1.79 11.79
N LYS A 102 -7.44 2.62 10.85
CA LYS A 102 -7.61 2.24 9.46
C LYS A 102 -6.33 2.54 8.70
N LEU A 103 -5.81 1.55 8.00
CA LEU A 103 -4.68 1.71 7.09
C LEU A 103 -5.17 1.74 5.65
N ILE A 104 -4.68 2.70 4.87
CA ILE A 104 -4.86 2.75 3.42
C ILE A 104 -3.58 2.17 2.79
N VAL A 105 -3.69 1.00 2.17
CA VAL A 105 -2.57 0.31 1.52
C VAL A 105 -2.69 0.39 0.01
N VAL A 106 -1.59 0.66 -0.68
CA VAL A 106 -1.54 0.66 -2.15
C VAL A 106 -0.72 -0.51 -2.65
N LEU A 107 -1.41 -1.48 -3.26
CA LEU A 107 -0.85 -2.77 -3.63
C LEU A 107 -1.03 -3.05 -5.12
N PRO A 108 -0.20 -3.92 -5.73
CA PRO A 108 -0.51 -4.53 -7.02
C PRO A 108 -1.92 -5.17 -7.01
N ALA A 109 -2.65 -5.07 -8.12
CA ALA A 109 -4.05 -5.47 -8.19
C ALA A 109 -4.30 -6.95 -7.80
N ASP A 110 -3.35 -7.82 -8.10
CA ASP A 110 -3.33 -9.26 -7.82
C ASP A 110 -2.86 -9.62 -6.39
N THR A 111 -2.46 -8.62 -5.59
CA THR A 111 -2.04 -8.87 -4.21
C THR A 111 -3.22 -9.36 -3.37
N ASP A 112 -2.99 -10.47 -2.67
CA ASP A 112 -3.91 -11.05 -1.71
C ASP A 112 -3.91 -10.23 -0.41
N LEU A 113 -5.01 -9.52 -0.14
CA LEU A 113 -5.15 -8.68 1.04
C LEU A 113 -5.14 -9.53 2.34
N THR A 114 -5.48 -10.81 2.27
CA THR A 114 -5.41 -11.70 3.45
C THR A 114 -3.98 -11.98 3.87
N ALA A 115 -3.00 -11.88 2.96
CA ALA A 115 -1.58 -11.96 3.30
C ALA A 115 -1.13 -10.73 4.10
N VAL A 116 -1.63 -9.55 3.73
CA VAL A 116 -1.38 -8.30 4.47
C VAL A 116 -1.91 -8.43 5.90
N VAL A 117 -3.19 -8.80 6.03
CA VAL A 117 -3.82 -8.98 7.35
C VAL A 117 -3.06 -10.01 8.19
N ARG A 118 -2.64 -11.13 7.60
CA ARG A 118 -1.87 -12.17 8.31
C ARG A 118 -0.51 -11.67 8.81
N ASP A 119 0.17 -10.83 8.05
CA ASP A 119 1.45 -10.24 8.46
C ASP A 119 1.26 -9.28 9.65
N TYR A 120 0.19 -8.47 9.65
CA TYR A 120 -0.14 -7.62 10.79
C TYR A 120 -0.57 -8.45 12.01
N ASP A 121 -1.43 -9.45 11.84
CA ASP A 121 -1.91 -10.32 12.92
C ASP A 121 -0.79 -11.14 13.58
N ALA A 122 0.28 -11.45 12.83
CA ALA A 122 1.46 -12.11 13.35
C ALA A 122 2.40 -11.19 14.17
N SER A 123 2.17 -9.88 14.15
CA SER A 123 3.01 -8.90 14.85
C SER A 123 2.66 -8.83 16.34
N PRO A 124 3.65 -8.87 17.25
CA PRO A 124 3.37 -8.71 18.69
C PRO A 124 2.83 -7.33 19.07
N ASN A 125 2.95 -6.34 18.18
CA ASN A 125 2.49 -4.97 18.39
C ASN A 125 1.02 -4.75 17.96
N ILE A 126 0.40 -5.76 17.37
CA ILE A 126 -0.96 -5.74 16.84
C ILE A 126 -1.82 -6.70 17.66
N GLY A 127 -2.89 -6.18 18.25
CA GLY A 127 -3.88 -6.98 18.98
C GLY A 127 -4.90 -7.66 18.06
N TYR A 128 -5.19 -7.08 16.90
CA TYR A 128 -5.96 -7.71 15.82
C TYR A 128 -5.74 -7.00 14.48
N ALA A 129 -5.97 -7.70 13.38
CA ALA A 129 -6.05 -7.12 12.04
C ALA A 129 -7.21 -7.73 11.24
N GLU A 130 -7.89 -6.93 10.43
CA GLU A 130 -8.95 -7.40 9.54
C GLU A 130 -9.07 -6.57 8.26
N ILE A 131 -9.75 -7.14 7.25
CA ILE A 131 -10.09 -6.40 6.04
C ILE A 131 -11.24 -5.46 6.37
N ASN A 132 -11.15 -4.18 5.98
CA ASN A 132 -12.29 -3.28 6.10
C ASN A 132 -13.33 -3.63 5.05
N THR A 133 -14.27 -4.51 5.39
CA THR A 133 -15.41 -4.83 4.53
C THR A 133 -16.56 -3.87 4.79
N GLU A 134 -16.99 -3.13 3.77
CA GLU A 134 -18.25 -2.41 3.83
C GLU A 134 -19.40 -3.43 3.98
N TYR A 135 -20.09 -3.41 5.12
CA TYR A 135 -21.28 -4.21 5.30
C TYR A 135 -22.47 -3.50 4.64
N GLU A 136 -22.97 -4.04 3.52
CA GLU A 136 -24.28 -3.63 3.00
C GLU A 136 -25.38 -4.08 3.95
N ILE A 137 -26.01 -3.13 4.65
CA ILE A 137 -27.24 -3.37 5.39
C ILE A 137 -28.36 -3.54 4.36
N LYS A 138 -28.87 -4.77 4.21
CA LYS A 138 -30.02 -5.09 3.36
C LYS A 138 -31.35 -4.76 4.03
#